data_AF-A0A7C3X1F7-F1
#
_entry.id   AF-A0A7C3X1F7-F1
#
_cell.length_a   1.000
_cell.length_b   1.000
_cell.length_c   1.000
_cell.angle_alpha   90.00
_cell.angle_beta   90.00
_cell.angle_gamma   90.00
#
_symmetry.space_group_name_H-M   'P 1'
#
loop_
_entity.id
_entity.type
_entity.pdbx_description
1 polymer ?
#
loop_
_entity_poly.entity_id
_entity_poly.type
_entity_poly.pdbx_seq_one_letter_code
_entity_poly.pdbx_strand_id
1 'polypeptide(L)'
;AAGVVEESSSPDFKVGEEVLVTGYDLGMNTSGGMAEYVRVPAAWVVRLPAGLTLKESMIYGTAGFTAALSVYKLTWAGVKPDAGEVLVTGASGGVGSLALRFLAKMGYKVVAAAGLVDESEFPAVEEKLKSLGASRVIPASEVDDASGKMLLKPVWPGAVDTVGGNVLATVVRQAAYLGVVTTCGNTGGHELNLNVYPFILRGVTLIGIDSVECPMDLRLKVWEKMAGEWKPDNLEDFATEITLDQVEERFQLLLNKKSQGRAVVRVE
;
A
#
# COMPACT_ATOMS: atom_id res chain seq x y z
N ALA A 1 10.32 -5.01 -10.93
CA ALA A 1 10.99 -6.21 -11.46
C ALA A 1 11.69 -6.92 -10.32
N ALA A 2 11.76 -8.24 -10.38
CA ALA A 2 12.66 -9.05 -9.58
C ALA A 2 13.27 -10.10 -10.50
N GLY A 3 14.55 -10.38 -10.35
CA GLY A 3 15.26 -11.33 -11.18
C GLY A 3 16.67 -11.58 -10.67
N VAL A 4 17.48 -12.19 -11.52
CA VAL A 4 18.89 -12.49 -11.26
C VAL A 4 19.75 -11.53 -12.08
N VAL A 5 20.83 -11.03 -11.51
CA VAL A 5 21.81 -10.22 -12.24
C VAL A 5 22.48 -11.08 -13.31
N GLU A 6 22.21 -10.79 -14.59
CA GLU A 6 22.84 -11.45 -15.74
C GLU A 6 24.21 -10.82 -16.07
N GLU A 7 24.27 -9.49 -16.09
CA GLU A 7 25.48 -8.71 -16.35
C GLU A 7 25.51 -7.47 -15.45
N SER A 8 26.70 -7.06 -14.99
CA SER A 8 26.87 -5.84 -14.20
C SER A 8 28.16 -5.12 -14.56
N SER A 9 28.04 -3.82 -14.86
CA SER A 9 29.16 -2.89 -14.94
C SER A 9 29.44 -2.16 -13.63
N SER A 10 28.65 -2.42 -12.57
CA SER A 10 28.86 -1.87 -11.24
C SER A 10 29.61 -2.88 -10.36
N PRO A 11 30.60 -2.47 -9.56
CA PRO A 11 31.22 -3.36 -8.59
C PRO A 11 30.27 -3.77 -7.46
N ASP A 12 29.14 -3.07 -7.30
CA ASP A 12 28.20 -3.27 -6.21
C ASP A 12 27.32 -4.52 -6.40
N PHE A 13 27.29 -5.14 -7.58
CA PHE A 13 26.44 -6.31 -7.87
C PHE A 13 27.17 -7.30 -8.76
N LYS A 14 27.06 -8.58 -8.44
CA LYS A 14 27.68 -9.69 -9.19
C LYS A 14 26.64 -10.50 -9.94
N VAL A 15 27.09 -11.11 -11.03
CA VAL A 15 26.29 -12.09 -11.79
C VAL A 15 25.82 -13.21 -10.86
N GLY A 16 24.55 -13.57 -10.96
CA GLY A 16 23.90 -14.60 -10.13
C GLY A 16 23.26 -14.07 -8.84
N GLU A 17 23.41 -12.78 -8.49
CA GLU A 17 22.70 -12.21 -7.34
C GLU A 17 21.21 -12.03 -7.63
N GLU A 18 20.34 -12.47 -6.72
CA GLU A 18 18.90 -12.18 -6.76
C GLU A 18 18.63 -10.75 -6.28
N VAL A 19 17.90 -9.99 -7.10
CA VAL A 19 17.66 -8.57 -6.89
C VAL A 19 16.24 -8.18 -7.26
N LEU A 20 15.80 -7.04 -6.74
CA LEU A 20 14.53 -6.40 -7.08
C LEU A 20 14.71 -4.90 -7.34
N VAL A 21 13.79 -4.35 -8.12
CA VAL A 21 13.72 -2.93 -8.46
C VAL A 21 12.25 -2.48 -8.45
N THR A 22 11.97 -1.43 -7.70
CA THR A 22 10.65 -0.78 -7.62
C THR A 22 10.82 0.73 -7.50
N GLY A 23 9.92 1.50 -8.12
CA GLY A 23 10.00 2.97 -8.11
C GLY A 23 11.05 3.51 -9.09
N TYR A 24 11.57 4.70 -8.78
CA TYR A 24 12.40 5.50 -9.69
C TYR A 24 11.71 5.65 -11.05
N ASP A 25 12.47 5.63 -12.15
CA ASP A 25 11.94 5.84 -13.51
C ASP A 25 11.62 4.52 -14.25
N LEU A 26 11.67 3.37 -13.56
CA LEU A 26 11.42 2.04 -14.13
C LEU A 26 9.97 1.88 -14.61
N GLY A 27 9.78 1.70 -15.92
CA GLY A 27 8.46 1.60 -16.55
C GLY A 27 7.77 2.93 -16.76
N MET A 28 8.49 4.05 -16.58
CA MET A 28 8.05 5.40 -16.92
C MET A 28 8.83 5.88 -18.15
N ASN A 29 9.87 6.69 -17.98
CA ASN A 29 10.72 7.12 -19.10
C ASN A 29 11.86 6.12 -19.39
N THR A 30 12.11 5.18 -18.48
CA THR A 30 13.02 4.05 -18.65
C THR A 30 12.22 2.76 -18.88
N SER A 31 12.68 1.89 -19.78
CA SER A 31 12.04 0.60 -20.02
C SER A 31 11.78 -0.18 -18.72
N GLY A 32 10.58 -0.73 -18.60
CA GLY A 32 10.12 -1.40 -17.39
C GLY A 32 10.47 -2.89 -17.32
N GLY A 33 9.96 -3.53 -16.27
CA GLY A 33 10.17 -4.95 -15.99
C GLY A 33 9.16 -5.92 -16.63
N MET A 34 8.34 -5.47 -17.57
CA MET A 34 7.43 -6.34 -18.35
C MET A 34 8.18 -6.93 -19.54
N ALA A 35 9.32 -7.57 -19.25
CA ALA A 35 10.25 -8.14 -20.21
C ALA A 35 11.14 -9.18 -19.49
N GLU A 36 11.70 -10.13 -20.24
CA GLU A 36 12.64 -11.15 -19.74
C GLU A 36 13.94 -10.50 -19.23
N TYR A 37 14.40 -9.44 -19.90
CA TYR A 37 15.59 -8.66 -19.52
C TYR A 37 15.27 -7.18 -19.36
N VAL A 38 15.88 -6.54 -18.37
CA VAL A 38 15.84 -5.09 -18.20
C VAL A 38 17.19 -4.58 -17.71
N ARG A 39 17.65 -3.47 -18.27
CA ARG A 39 18.85 -2.77 -17.81
C ARG A 39 18.46 -1.56 -16.97
N VAL A 40 18.99 -1.47 -15.75
CA VAL A 40 18.71 -0.39 -14.81
C VAL A 40 20.00 0.20 -14.22
N PRO A 41 19.97 1.45 -13.75
CA PRO A 41 21.02 1.98 -12.88
C PRO A 41 21.19 1.16 -11.61
N ALA A 42 22.43 0.84 -11.24
CA ALA A 42 22.74 0.08 -10.02
C ALA A 42 22.18 0.73 -8.74
N ALA A 43 22.08 2.06 -8.72
CA ALA A 43 21.52 2.83 -7.59
C ALA A 43 20.04 2.54 -7.30
N TRP A 44 19.31 1.92 -8.22
CA TRP A 44 17.90 1.54 -8.01
C TRP A 44 17.73 0.13 -7.46
N VAL A 45 18.80 -0.67 -7.52
CA VAL A 45 18.75 -2.11 -7.28
C VAL A 45 18.80 -2.38 -5.78
N VAL A 46 17.88 -3.20 -5.32
CA VAL A 46 17.84 -3.74 -3.96
C VAL A 46 18.17 -5.23 -4.04
N ARG A 47 19.10 -5.69 -3.22
CA ARG A 47 19.32 -7.14 -3.03
C ARG A 47 18.06 -7.76 -2.48
N LEU A 48 17.66 -8.92 -3.00
CA LEU A 48 16.49 -9.62 -2.49
C LEU A 48 16.68 -9.88 -0.98
N PRO A 49 15.81 -9.36 -0.11
CA PRO A 49 15.95 -9.59 1.32
C PRO A 49 15.81 -11.06 1.67
N ALA A 50 16.62 -11.54 2.61
CA ALA A 50 16.47 -12.89 3.15
C ALA A 50 15.05 -13.08 3.71
N GLY A 51 14.41 -14.19 3.35
CA GLY A 51 13.02 -14.47 3.74
C GLY A 51 11.98 -14.14 2.68
N LEU A 52 12.37 -13.60 1.52
CA LEU A 52 11.51 -13.47 0.34
C LEU A 52 12.05 -14.27 -0.83
N THR A 53 11.14 -14.87 -1.61
CA THR A 53 11.43 -15.32 -2.97
C THR A 53 11.27 -14.16 -3.96
N LEU A 54 11.83 -14.29 -5.17
CA LEU A 54 11.60 -13.34 -6.26
C LEU A 54 10.10 -13.10 -6.51
N LYS A 55 9.31 -14.19 -6.51
CA LYS A 55 7.85 -14.15 -6.65
C LYS A 55 7.20 -13.34 -5.53
N GLU A 56 7.47 -13.68 -4.27
CA GLU A 56 6.91 -12.98 -3.10
C GLU A 56 7.24 -11.48 -3.12
N SER A 57 8.45 -11.10 -3.54
CA SER A 57 8.83 -9.70 -3.68
C SER A 57 7.94 -8.95 -4.69
N MET A 58 7.50 -9.61 -5.76
CA MET A 58 6.62 -9.03 -6.78
C MET A 58 5.13 -9.12 -6.41
N ILE A 59 4.73 -10.05 -5.54
CA ILE A 59 3.40 -10.02 -4.91
C ILE A 59 3.20 -8.69 -4.19
N TYR A 60 4.19 -8.30 -3.36
CA TYR A 60 4.24 -6.96 -2.80
C TYR A 60 4.34 -5.91 -3.92
N GLY A 61 5.45 -5.94 -4.67
CA GLY A 61 5.80 -4.92 -5.64
C GLY A 61 5.70 -3.50 -5.06
N THR A 62 5.43 -2.52 -5.92
CA THR A 62 5.23 -1.13 -5.49
C THR A 62 4.05 -0.97 -4.54
N ALA A 63 2.97 -1.74 -4.69
CA ALA A 63 1.79 -1.62 -3.85
C ALA A 63 2.08 -2.02 -2.39
N GLY A 64 2.75 -3.15 -2.19
CA GLY A 64 3.18 -3.63 -0.88
C GLY A 64 4.24 -2.75 -0.25
N PHE A 65 5.23 -2.29 -1.04
CA PHE A 65 6.21 -1.34 -0.54
C PHE A 65 5.58 -0.02 -0.11
N THR A 66 4.61 0.50 -0.86
CA THR A 66 3.85 1.72 -0.49
C THR A 66 3.05 1.50 0.80
N ALA A 67 2.35 0.37 0.91
CA ALA A 67 1.61 0.00 2.10
C ALA A 67 2.52 -0.10 3.35
N ALA A 68 3.66 -0.78 3.21
CA ALA A 68 4.63 -0.92 4.29
C ALA A 68 5.26 0.42 4.66
N LEU A 69 5.54 1.30 3.69
CA LEU A 69 6.05 2.64 3.96
C LEU A 69 5.02 3.51 4.72
N SER A 70 3.74 3.40 4.39
CA SER A 70 2.64 3.99 5.17
C SER A 70 2.65 3.49 6.61
N VAL A 71 2.65 2.17 6.82
CA VAL A 71 2.68 1.56 8.16
C VAL A 71 3.94 1.95 8.93
N TYR A 72 5.09 2.00 8.26
CA TYR A 72 6.34 2.46 8.85
C TYR A 72 6.24 3.88 9.37
N LYS A 73 5.76 4.83 8.55
CA LYS A 73 5.64 6.23 8.98
C LYS A 73 4.54 6.42 10.03
N LEU A 74 3.46 5.65 9.95
CA LEU A 74 2.38 5.66 10.96
C LEU A 74 2.92 5.24 12.34
N THR A 75 3.65 4.14 12.41
CA THR A 75 4.24 3.62 13.65
C THR A 75 5.39 4.49 14.15
N TRP A 76 6.23 5.01 13.25
CA TRP A 76 7.28 5.97 13.58
C TRP A 76 6.73 7.27 14.20
N ALA A 77 5.57 7.73 13.75
CA ALA A 77 4.86 8.87 14.31
C ALA A 77 4.15 8.57 15.65
N GLY A 78 4.27 7.34 16.18
CA GLY A 78 3.86 7.00 17.53
C GLY A 78 2.50 6.31 17.67
N VAL A 79 1.83 5.95 16.56
CA VAL A 79 0.58 5.18 16.64
C VAL A 79 0.89 3.75 17.09
N LYS A 80 0.42 3.37 18.28
CA LYS A 80 0.62 2.04 18.87
C LYS A 80 -0.59 1.12 18.65
N PRO A 81 -0.41 -0.22 18.70
CA PRO A 81 -1.52 -1.18 18.57
C PRO A 81 -2.64 -1.00 19.61
N ASP A 82 -2.32 -0.48 20.80
CA ASP A 82 -3.25 -0.24 21.90
C ASP A 82 -3.92 1.15 21.85
N ALA A 83 -3.59 1.99 20.87
CA ALA A 83 -4.14 3.35 20.75
C ALA A 83 -5.63 3.38 20.35
N GLY A 84 -6.16 2.28 19.84
CA GLY A 84 -7.55 2.14 19.38
C GLY A 84 -7.64 1.50 17.99
N GLU A 85 -8.76 1.75 17.31
CA GLU A 85 -8.99 1.25 15.96
C GLU A 85 -8.23 2.09 14.91
N VAL A 86 -7.45 1.44 14.04
CA VAL A 86 -6.77 2.09 12.91
C VAL A 86 -7.57 1.89 11.64
N LEU A 87 -7.80 2.97 10.87
CA LEU A 87 -8.55 2.93 9.63
C LEU A 87 -7.65 2.58 8.44
N VAL A 88 -8.15 1.79 7.49
CA VAL A 88 -7.58 1.63 6.16
C VAL A 88 -8.65 1.95 5.11
N THR A 89 -8.45 3.00 4.31
CA THR A 89 -9.32 3.31 3.16
C THR A 89 -8.86 2.54 1.93
N GLY A 90 -9.78 2.32 0.97
CA GLY A 90 -9.46 1.56 -0.25
C GLY A 90 -8.98 0.13 0.07
N ALA A 91 -9.51 -0.47 1.13
CA ALA A 91 -8.97 -1.69 1.74
C ALA A 91 -9.01 -2.93 0.83
N SER A 92 -9.88 -2.93 -0.18
CA SER A 92 -9.96 -3.99 -1.20
C SER A 92 -8.91 -3.86 -2.32
N GLY A 93 -8.25 -2.69 -2.43
CA GLY A 93 -7.24 -2.41 -3.44
C GLY A 93 -5.87 -2.97 -3.10
N GLY A 94 -4.92 -2.85 -4.03
CA GLY A 94 -3.57 -3.44 -3.89
C GLY A 94 -2.77 -2.90 -2.69
N VAL A 95 -2.84 -1.59 -2.42
CA VAL A 95 -2.15 -0.99 -1.27
C VAL A 95 -2.93 -1.24 0.03
N GLY A 96 -4.23 -0.95 0.05
CA GLY A 96 -5.06 -1.05 1.25
C GLY A 96 -5.10 -2.46 1.83
N SER A 97 -5.23 -3.49 0.98
CA SER A 97 -5.25 -4.89 1.42
C SER A 97 -3.93 -5.33 2.07
N LEU A 98 -2.78 -4.87 1.57
CA LEU A 98 -1.48 -5.17 2.16
C LEU A 98 -1.25 -4.37 3.45
N ALA A 99 -1.66 -3.10 3.49
CA ALA A 99 -1.59 -2.28 4.71
C ALA A 99 -2.43 -2.89 5.84
N LEU A 100 -3.63 -3.36 5.52
CA LEU A 100 -4.51 -4.10 6.42
C LEU A 100 -3.79 -5.31 7.03
N ARG A 101 -3.18 -6.15 6.20
CA ARG A 101 -2.47 -7.36 6.64
C ARG A 101 -1.25 -7.03 7.50
N PHE A 102 -0.46 -6.03 7.13
CA PHE A 102 0.69 -5.60 7.93
C PHE A 102 0.26 -5.13 9.32
N LEU A 103 -0.75 -4.25 9.39
CA LEU A 103 -1.29 -3.75 10.65
C LEU A 103 -1.89 -4.89 11.49
N ALA A 104 -2.64 -5.81 10.88
CA ALA A 104 -3.19 -6.97 11.57
C ALA A 104 -2.09 -7.90 12.12
N LYS A 105 -1.04 -8.18 11.33
CA LYS A 105 0.13 -8.97 11.76
C LYS A 105 0.86 -8.31 12.94
N MET A 106 0.88 -6.98 12.98
CA MET A 106 1.45 -6.18 14.08
C MET A 106 0.51 -6.03 15.29
N GLY A 107 -0.69 -6.64 15.27
CA GLY A 107 -1.62 -6.65 16.39
C GLY A 107 -2.55 -5.43 16.50
N TYR A 108 -2.62 -4.58 15.47
CA TYR A 108 -3.57 -3.47 15.45
C TYR A 108 -4.99 -3.98 15.24
N LYS A 109 -5.97 -3.29 15.85
CA LYS A 109 -7.39 -3.46 15.50
C LYS A 109 -7.68 -2.61 14.26
N VAL A 110 -7.82 -3.25 13.11
CA VAL A 110 -7.96 -2.53 11.84
C VAL A 110 -9.41 -2.47 11.40
N VAL A 111 -9.88 -1.27 11.07
CA VAL A 111 -11.17 -1.02 10.42
C VAL A 111 -10.94 -0.81 8.95
N ALA A 112 -11.54 -1.65 8.11
CA ALA A 112 -11.42 -1.56 6.66
C ALA A 112 -12.60 -0.77 6.09
N ALA A 113 -12.34 0.34 5.41
CA ALA A 113 -13.34 1.06 4.63
C ALA A 113 -13.34 0.57 3.18
N ALA A 114 -14.48 0.01 2.75
CA ALA A 114 -14.66 -0.57 1.43
C ALA A 114 -15.59 0.30 0.57
N GLY A 115 -15.12 0.69 -0.61
CA GLY A 115 -15.97 1.26 -1.65
C GLY A 115 -16.70 0.12 -2.35
N LEU A 116 -18.02 0.21 -2.45
CA LEU A 116 -18.86 -0.77 -3.13
C LEU A 116 -19.43 -0.19 -4.42
N VAL A 117 -19.59 -1.05 -5.43
CA VAL A 117 -20.38 -0.73 -6.63
C VAL A 117 -21.85 -1.07 -6.38
N ASP A 118 -22.13 -2.11 -5.60
CA ASP A 118 -23.47 -2.58 -5.24
C ASP A 118 -23.51 -3.01 -3.75
N GLU A 119 -24.57 -2.63 -3.03
CA GLU A 119 -24.76 -3.01 -1.61
C GLU A 119 -24.88 -4.52 -1.41
N SER A 120 -25.39 -5.24 -2.41
CA SER A 120 -25.53 -6.70 -2.37
C SER A 120 -24.18 -7.44 -2.36
N GLU A 121 -23.09 -6.79 -2.78
CA GLU A 121 -21.73 -7.33 -2.73
C GLU A 121 -21.06 -7.14 -1.36
N PHE A 122 -21.62 -6.30 -0.47
CA PHE A 122 -21.01 -5.98 0.82
C PHE A 122 -20.69 -7.22 1.67
N PRO A 123 -21.56 -8.24 1.81
CA PRO A 123 -21.25 -9.40 2.63
C PRO A 123 -20.01 -10.17 2.17
N ALA A 124 -19.84 -10.32 0.86
CA ALA A 124 -18.67 -11.01 0.29
C ALA A 124 -17.38 -10.18 0.45
N VAL A 125 -17.47 -8.86 0.29
CA VAL A 125 -16.35 -7.94 0.54
C VAL A 125 -15.97 -7.91 2.01
N GLU A 126 -16.96 -7.91 2.91
CA GLU A 126 -16.75 -7.94 4.35
C GLU A 126 -16.05 -9.23 4.78
N GLU A 127 -16.54 -10.39 4.33
CA GLU A 127 -15.93 -11.68 4.62
C GLU A 127 -14.47 -11.73 4.14
N LYS A 128 -14.22 -11.27 2.92
CA LYS A 128 -12.87 -11.19 2.34
C LYS A 128 -11.96 -10.27 3.15
N LEU A 129 -12.41 -9.08 3.55
CA LEU A 129 -11.56 -8.16 4.32
C LEU A 129 -11.31 -8.67 5.75
N LYS A 130 -12.28 -9.35 6.36
CA LYS A 130 -12.09 -10.04 7.65
C LYS A 130 -11.07 -11.16 7.55
N SER A 131 -11.08 -11.96 6.47
CA SER A 131 -10.06 -13.00 6.26
C SER A 131 -8.65 -12.43 6.05
N LEU A 132 -8.54 -11.15 5.63
CA LEU A 132 -7.28 -10.40 5.53
C LEU A 132 -6.85 -9.73 6.86
N GLY A 133 -7.64 -9.85 7.93
CA GLY A 133 -7.30 -9.33 9.26
C GLY A 133 -8.08 -8.09 9.69
N ALA A 134 -9.13 -7.67 8.98
CA ALA A 134 -9.99 -6.59 9.45
C ALA A 134 -10.77 -7.02 10.70
N SER A 135 -10.73 -6.19 11.75
CA SER A 135 -11.53 -6.38 12.95
C SER A 135 -13.02 -6.09 12.69
N ARG A 136 -13.29 -5.11 11.83
CA ARG A 136 -14.61 -4.84 11.25
C ARG A 136 -14.47 -4.09 9.93
N VAL A 137 -15.52 -4.10 9.14
CA VAL A 137 -15.58 -3.47 7.82
C VAL A 137 -16.70 -2.43 7.83
N ILE A 138 -16.45 -1.27 7.25
CA ILE A 138 -17.43 -0.20 7.09
C ILE A 138 -17.60 0.17 5.61
N PRO A 139 -18.80 0.60 5.20
CA PRO A 139 -18.99 1.25 3.91
C PRO A 139 -18.14 2.52 3.80
N ALA A 140 -17.58 2.79 2.61
CA ALA A 140 -16.80 4.00 2.37
C ALA A 140 -17.59 5.30 2.62
N SER A 141 -18.92 5.27 2.54
CA SER A 141 -19.79 6.42 2.84
C SER A 141 -19.66 6.90 4.30
N GLU A 142 -19.25 6.05 5.25
CA GLU A 142 -19.00 6.46 6.63
C GLU A 142 -17.76 7.37 6.78
N VAL A 143 -16.87 7.34 5.78
CA VAL A 143 -15.64 8.14 5.73
C VAL A 143 -15.63 9.10 4.53
N ASP A 144 -16.81 9.45 4.02
CA ASP A 144 -17.01 10.38 2.91
C ASP A 144 -18.07 11.44 3.27
N ASP A 145 -17.76 12.29 4.27
CA ASP A 145 -18.70 13.27 4.81
C ASP A 145 -18.86 14.49 3.90
N ALA A 146 -20.10 14.81 3.55
CA ALA A 146 -20.48 16.00 2.77
C ALA A 146 -21.19 17.08 3.60
N SER A 147 -21.17 17.00 4.94
CA SER A 147 -21.94 17.92 5.80
C SER A 147 -21.36 19.35 5.90
N GLY A 148 -20.15 19.59 5.38
CA GLY A 148 -19.45 20.88 5.47
C GLY A 148 -18.91 21.20 6.88
N LYS A 149 -19.01 20.27 7.84
CA LYS A 149 -18.50 20.47 9.20
C LYS A 149 -16.98 20.57 9.19
N MET A 150 -16.43 21.56 9.88
CA MET A 150 -14.99 21.75 9.94
C MET A 150 -14.25 20.68 10.74
N LEU A 151 -14.92 20.09 11.74
CA LEU A 151 -14.47 18.96 12.53
C LEU A 151 -15.59 17.93 12.65
N LEU A 152 -15.21 16.66 12.65
CA LEU A 152 -16.13 15.54 12.86
C LEU A 152 -15.81 14.87 14.20
N LYS A 153 -16.66 13.91 14.61
CA LYS A 153 -16.40 13.11 15.82
C LYS A 153 -15.00 12.50 15.72
N PRO A 154 -14.14 12.63 16.75
CA PRO A 154 -12.82 11.99 16.75
C PRO A 154 -12.99 10.47 16.90
N VAL A 155 -12.37 9.70 16.00
CA VAL A 155 -12.45 8.24 15.95
C VAL A 155 -11.07 7.62 15.77
N TRP A 156 -10.27 8.14 14.84
CA TRP A 156 -9.08 7.43 14.34
C TRP A 156 -7.78 7.92 14.98
N PRO A 157 -7.14 7.18 15.91
CA PRO A 157 -5.77 7.44 16.33
C PRO A 157 -4.75 7.25 15.19
N GLY A 158 -5.07 6.40 14.21
CA GLY A 158 -4.25 6.18 13.02
C GLY A 158 -5.11 5.87 11.79
N ALA A 159 -4.65 6.28 10.61
CA ALA A 159 -5.27 5.89 9.35
C ALA A 159 -4.25 5.74 8.21
N VAL A 160 -4.44 4.73 7.37
CA VAL A 160 -3.77 4.57 6.07
C VAL A 160 -4.77 4.86 4.96
N ASP A 161 -4.56 5.98 4.26
CA ASP A 161 -5.39 6.40 3.15
C ASP A 161 -4.75 6.06 1.80
N THR A 162 -5.51 5.39 0.94
CA THR A 162 -5.13 5.07 -0.45
C THR A 162 -6.09 5.67 -1.47
N VAL A 163 -6.99 6.55 -1.04
CA VAL A 163 -8.11 7.04 -1.86
C VAL A 163 -7.96 8.52 -2.19
N GLY A 164 -7.50 9.35 -1.25
CA GLY A 164 -7.42 10.79 -1.44
C GLY A 164 -8.79 11.47 -1.43
N GLY A 165 -8.89 12.64 -2.05
CA GLY A 165 -10.15 13.36 -2.23
C GLY A 165 -10.90 13.71 -0.92
N ASN A 166 -12.23 13.72 -1.01
CA ASN A 166 -13.10 14.00 0.14
C ASN A 166 -13.02 12.91 1.23
N VAL A 167 -12.69 11.67 0.85
CA VAL A 167 -12.46 10.57 1.80
C VAL A 167 -11.29 10.94 2.72
N LEU A 168 -10.14 11.29 2.16
CA LEU A 168 -8.99 11.74 2.96
C LEU A 168 -9.33 12.95 3.82
N ALA A 169 -10.02 13.96 3.25
CA ALA A 169 -10.42 15.15 3.99
C ALA A 169 -11.33 14.81 5.19
N THR A 170 -12.24 13.86 5.02
CA THR A 170 -13.13 13.35 6.08
C THR A 170 -12.35 12.60 7.15
N VAL A 171 -11.44 11.71 6.75
CA VAL A 171 -10.59 10.94 7.69
C VAL A 171 -9.75 11.88 8.55
N VAL A 172 -9.15 12.92 7.98
CA VAL A 172 -8.40 13.94 8.74
C VAL A 172 -9.30 14.70 9.72
N ARG A 173 -10.54 15.05 9.33
CA ARG A 173 -11.53 15.68 10.24
C ARG A 173 -12.04 14.75 11.34
N GLN A 174 -12.01 13.43 11.10
CA GLN A 174 -12.35 12.38 12.07
C GLN A 174 -11.14 11.90 12.90
N ALA A 175 -9.91 12.34 12.59
CA ALA A 175 -8.74 11.93 13.34
C ALA A 175 -8.87 12.31 14.83
N ALA A 176 -8.43 11.41 15.69
CA ALA A 176 -8.39 11.59 17.12
C ALA A 176 -7.35 12.64 17.53
N TYR A 177 -7.32 12.98 18.81
CA TYR A 177 -6.27 13.85 19.35
C TYR A 177 -4.89 13.19 19.13
N LEU A 178 -3.96 13.94 18.55
CA LEU A 178 -2.64 13.50 18.06
C LEU A 178 -2.70 12.36 17.04
N GLY A 179 -3.84 12.20 16.34
CA GLY A 179 -4.00 11.16 15.34
C GLY A 179 -3.08 11.36 14.12
N VAL A 180 -2.65 10.25 13.53
CA VAL A 180 -1.76 10.26 12.35
C VAL A 180 -2.48 9.65 11.15
N VAL A 181 -2.45 10.36 10.02
CA VAL A 181 -3.00 9.89 8.75
C VAL A 181 -1.87 9.84 7.73
N THR A 182 -1.66 8.71 7.09
CA THR A 182 -0.76 8.60 5.93
C THR A 182 -1.58 8.58 4.65
N THR A 183 -1.11 9.21 3.58
CA THR A 183 -1.80 9.17 2.27
C THR A 183 -0.83 8.87 1.13
N CYS A 184 -1.28 8.03 0.18
CA CYS A 184 -0.48 7.59 -0.97
C CYS A 184 -1.27 7.46 -2.28
N GLY A 185 -2.57 7.78 -2.31
CA GLY A 185 -3.44 7.49 -3.45
C GLY A 185 -4.46 8.58 -3.73
N ASN A 186 -5.00 8.57 -4.93
CA ASN A 186 -5.89 9.61 -5.47
C ASN A 186 -7.09 9.03 -6.25
N THR A 187 -7.46 7.77 -6.01
CA THR A 187 -8.54 7.09 -6.75
C THR A 187 -9.92 7.73 -6.55
N GLY A 188 -10.10 8.47 -5.46
CA GLY A 188 -11.27 9.30 -5.15
C GLY A 188 -11.09 10.79 -5.48
N GLY A 189 -9.97 11.18 -6.10
CA GLY A 189 -9.67 12.57 -6.49
C GLY A 189 -8.33 13.07 -5.96
N HIS A 190 -7.76 14.06 -6.64
CA HIS A 190 -6.49 14.70 -6.28
C HIS A 190 -6.66 16.01 -5.49
N GLU A 191 -7.89 16.55 -5.44
CA GLU A 191 -8.21 17.75 -4.67
C GLU A 191 -8.32 17.43 -3.16
N LEU A 192 -7.70 18.25 -2.31
CA LEU A 192 -7.70 18.08 -0.87
C LEU A 192 -8.31 19.30 -0.17
N ASN A 193 -9.63 19.28 0.00
CA ASN A 193 -10.38 20.35 0.64
C ASN A 193 -10.35 20.22 2.16
N LEU A 194 -9.27 20.74 2.77
CA LEU A 194 -9.07 20.75 4.22
C LEU A 194 -9.18 22.15 4.82
N ASN A 195 -9.36 22.18 6.14
CA ASN A 195 -9.23 23.36 6.96
C ASN A 195 -8.16 23.10 8.05
N VAL A 196 -7.72 24.16 8.72
CA VAL A 196 -6.63 24.07 9.71
C VAL A 196 -7.03 23.46 11.06
N TYR A 197 -8.33 23.31 11.36
CA TYR A 197 -8.80 22.96 12.70
C TYR A 197 -8.36 21.56 13.20
N PRO A 198 -8.33 20.48 12.39
CA PRO A 198 -7.77 19.20 12.82
C PRO A 198 -6.33 19.32 13.32
N PHE A 199 -5.52 20.15 12.65
CA PHE A 199 -4.11 20.33 12.98
C PHE A 199 -3.94 21.15 14.26
N ILE A 200 -4.57 22.33 14.34
CA ILE A 200 -4.32 23.25 15.46
C ILE A 200 -5.11 22.91 16.73
N LEU A 201 -6.27 22.22 16.61
CA LEU A 201 -7.11 21.88 17.77
C LEU A 201 -6.93 20.43 18.24
N ARG A 202 -6.42 19.55 17.38
CA ARG A 202 -6.18 18.14 17.72
C ARG A 202 -4.75 17.67 17.51
N GLY A 203 -3.86 18.50 16.94
CA GLY A 203 -2.48 18.09 16.67
C GLY A 203 -2.37 16.94 15.68
N VAL A 204 -3.33 16.83 14.74
CA VAL A 204 -3.34 15.77 13.72
C VAL A 204 -2.12 15.92 12.81
N THR A 205 -1.49 14.81 12.45
CA THR A 205 -0.39 14.77 11.47
C THR A 205 -0.86 14.10 10.19
N LEU A 206 -0.67 14.76 9.05
CA LEU A 206 -0.87 14.18 7.72
C LEU A 206 0.49 13.92 7.07
N ILE A 207 0.77 12.67 6.70
CA ILE A 207 2.05 12.23 6.18
C ILE A 207 1.90 11.78 4.72
N GLY A 208 2.65 12.44 3.83
CA GLY A 208 2.79 12.02 2.43
C GLY A 208 3.68 10.78 2.29
N ILE A 209 3.21 9.84 1.48
CA ILE A 209 3.92 8.60 1.16
C ILE A 209 4.24 8.60 -0.33
N ASP A 210 5.52 8.75 -0.64
CA ASP A 210 6.07 8.56 -1.99
C ASP A 210 6.96 7.31 -1.97
N SER A 211 6.61 6.33 -2.81
CA SER A 211 7.39 5.11 -3.00
C SER A 211 8.37 5.22 -4.17
N VAL A 212 8.22 6.21 -5.06
CA VAL A 212 8.99 6.35 -6.28
C VAL A 212 10.42 6.73 -5.94
N GLU A 213 10.62 7.88 -5.30
CA GLU A 213 11.93 8.43 -4.96
C GLU A 213 12.30 8.17 -3.49
N CYS A 214 11.74 7.11 -2.88
CA CYS A 214 12.07 6.73 -1.52
C CYS A 214 13.59 6.49 -1.38
N PRO A 215 14.28 7.21 -0.47
CA PRO A 215 15.72 7.06 -0.25
C PRO A 215 16.10 5.60 0.02
N MET A 216 17.26 5.17 -0.50
CA MET A 216 17.67 3.75 -0.45
C MET A 216 17.78 3.22 0.99
N ASP A 217 18.25 4.04 1.93
CA ASP A 217 18.38 3.62 3.34
C ASP A 217 17.02 3.31 3.99
N LEU A 218 15.99 4.11 3.68
CA LEU A 218 14.63 3.86 4.12
C LEU A 218 14.00 2.69 3.35
N ARG A 219 14.25 2.61 2.05
CA ARG A 219 13.78 1.50 1.19
C ARG A 219 14.25 0.16 1.73
N LEU A 220 15.54 0.02 2.05
CA LEU A 220 16.10 -1.22 2.62
C LEU A 220 15.42 -1.59 3.95
N LYS A 221 15.29 -0.63 4.88
CA LYS A 221 14.61 -0.85 6.17
C LYS A 221 13.17 -1.36 6.00
N VAL A 222 12.42 -0.81 5.05
CA VAL A 222 11.03 -1.20 4.80
C VAL A 222 10.96 -2.58 4.16
N TRP A 223 11.86 -2.90 3.22
CA TRP A 223 11.95 -4.23 2.62
C TRP A 223 12.33 -5.32 3.64
N GLU A 224 13.28 -5.04 4.54
CA GLU A 224 13.64 -5.96 5.63
C GLU A 224 12.45 -6.27 6.53
N LYS A 225 11.62 -5.28 6.87
CA LYS A 225 10.40 -5.51 7.66
C LYS A 225 9.38 -6.38 6.93
N MET A 226 9.15 -6.13 5.64
CA MET A 226 8.25 -6.94 4.81
C MET A 226 8.74 -8.38 4.61
N ALA A 227 10.05 -8.61 4.69
CA ALA A 227 10.66 -9.92 4.61
C ALA A 227 10.67 -10.68 5.95
N GLY A 228 10.68 -9.94 7.06
CA GLY A 228 10.70 -10.47 8.42
C GLY A 228 9.39 -10.24 9.17
N GLU A 229 9.44 -9.36 10.18
CA GLU A 229 8.39 -9.19 11.19
C GLU A 229 7.00 -8.86 10.65
N TRP A 230 6.88 -8.25 9.47
CA TRP A 230 5.60 -7.87 8.88
C TRP A 230 5.10 -8.85 7.83
N LYS A 231 5.89 -9.87 7.47
CA LYS A 231 5.53 -10.81 6.41
C LYS A 231 4.19 -11.50 6.76
N PRO A 232 3.11 -11.27 6.00
CA PRO A 232 1.85 -11.96 6.22
C PRO A 232 2.01 -13.45 5.91
N ASP A 233 1.30 -14.29 6.65
CA ASP A 233 1.25 -15.72 6.33
C ASP A 233 0.51 -15.91 4.99
N ASN A 234 0.87 -16.96 4.24
CA ASN A 234 0.27 -17.32 2.95
C ASN A 234 0.19 -16.12 1.96
N LEU A 235 1.31 -15.45 1.71
CA LEU A 235 1.36 -14.30 0.81
C LEU A 235 0.97 -14.68 -0.63
N GLU A 236 1.28 -15.91 -1.06
CA GLU A 236 0.99 -16.41 -2.41
C GLU A 236 -0.50 -16.52 -2.74
N ASP A 237 -1.35 -16.80 -1.75
CA ASP A 237 -2.81 -16.90 -1.92
C ASP A 237 -3.45 -15.59 -2.43
N PHE A 238 -2.73 -14.48 -2.32
CA PHE A 238 -3.19 -13.16 -2.73
C PHE A 238 -2.86 -12.80 -4.18
N ALA A 239 -2.05 -13.63 -4.84
CA ALA A 239 -1.54 -13.36 -6.16
C ALA A 239 -2.12 -14.32 -7.21
N THR A 240 -2.54 -13.75 -8.32
CA THR A 240 -2.78 -14.49 -9.56
C THR A 240 -1.53 -14.38 -10.41
N GLU A 241 -0.93 -15.52 -10.76
CA GLU A 241 0.17 -15.56 -11.69
C GLU A 241 -0.37 -15.45 -13.12
N ILE A 242 0.24 -14.57 -13.92
CA ILE A 242 -0.11 -14.34 -15.32
C ILE A 242 1.15 -14.33 -16.20
N THR A 243 1.00 -14.60 -17.50
CA THR A 243 2.10 -14.47 -18.48
C THR A 243 2.17 -13.07 -19.06
N LEU A 244 3.23 -12.77 -19.82
CA LEU A 244 3.36 -11.49 -20.55
C LEU A 244 2.17 -11.23 -21.50
N ASP A 245 1.67 -12.27 -22.19
CA ASP A 245 0.54 -12.15 -23.12
C ASP A 245 -0.77 -11.74 -22.44
N GLN A 246 -0.89 -12.00 -21.13
CA GLN A 246 -2.08 -11.70 -20.33
C GLN A 246 -2.02 -10.30 -19.67
N VAL A 247 -0.92 -9.55 -19.84
CA VAL A 247 -0.72 -8.25 -19.19
C VAL A 247 -1.75 -7.23 -19.65
N GLU A 248 -2.05 -7.17 -20.95
CA GLU A 248 -3.01 -6.20 -21.51
C GLU A 248 -4.41 -6.41 -20.92
N GLU A 249 -4.89 -7.66 -20.86
CA GLU A 249 -6.17 -8.00 -20.23
C GLU A 249 -6.20 -7.55 -18.77
N ARG A 250 -5.10 -7.79 -18.04
CA ARG A 250 -5.01 -7.39 -16.63
C ARG A 250 -5.02 -5.86 -16.45
N PHE A 251 -4.40 -5.11 -17.34
CA PHE A 251 -4.46 -3.65 -17.34
C PHE A 251 -5.88 -3.14 -17.59
N GLN A 252 -6.61 -3.72 -18.53
CA GLN A 252 -8.01 -3.36 -18.76
C GLN A 252 -8.88 -3.61 -17.51
N LEU A 253 -8.67 -4.70 -16.78
CA LEU A 253 -9.34 -4.94 -15.51
C LEU A 253 -8.99 -3.88 -14.45
N LEU A 254 -7.72 -3.45 -14.38
CA LEU A 254 -7.27 -2.42 -13.45
C LEU A 254 -7.90 -1.05 -13.75
N LEU A 255 -7.87 -0.62 -15.02
CA LEU A 255 -8.46 0.65 -15.46
C LEU A 255 -9.97 0.70 -15.20
N ASN A 256 -10.66 -0.43 -15.38
CA ASN A 256 -12.09 -0.55 -15.13
C ASN A 256 -12.45 -0.82 -13.66
N LYS A 257 -11.49 -0.77 -12.72
CA LYS A 257 -11.68 -1.03 -11.28
C LYS A 257 -12.28 -2.41 -10.97
N LYS A 258 -12.09 -3.39 -11.87
CA LYS A 258 -12.56 -4.79 -11.73
C LYS A 258 -11.45 -5.75 -11.29
N SER A 259 -10.20 -5.26 -11.26
CA SER A 259 -9.06 -6.04 -10.81
C SER A 259 -9.15 -6.32 -9.32
N GLN A 260 -9.07 -7.60 -8.93
CA GLN A 260 -9.01 -8.02 -7.54
C GLN A 260 -7.64 -8.61 -7.22
N GLY A 261 -7.14 -8.33 -6.00
CA GLY A 261 -5.87 -8.87 -5.53
C GLY A 261 -4.65 -8.35 -6.30
N ARG A 262 -3.60 -9.17 -6.39
CA ARG A 262 -2.36 -8.84 -7.12
C ARG A 262 -2.20 -9.76 -8.31
N ALA A 263 -1.66 -9.22 -9.39
CA ALA A 263 -1.15 -10.04 -10.48
C ALA A 263 0.37 -10.05 -10.42
N VAL A 264 0.96 -11.22 -10.55
CA VAL A 264 2.41 -11.39 -10.71
C VAL A 264 2.64 -11.88 -12.14
N VAL A 265 3.39 -11.09 -12.90
CA VAL A 265 3.75 -11.46 -14.27
C VAL A 265 4.97 -12.37 -14.20
N ARG A 266 4.80 -13.63 -14.61
CA ARG A 266 5.90 -14.56 -14.81
C ARG A 266 6.52 -14.26 -16.18
N VAL A 267 7.82 -13.99 -16.16
CA VAL A 267 8.68 -13.86 -17.33
C VAL A 267 9.66 -15.04 -17.30
N GLU A 268 9.98 -15.59 -18.46
CA GLU A 268 10.88 -16.75 -18.61
C GLU A 268 12.35 -16.30 -18.72
#